data_AF-A0A916HFL1-F1
#
_entry.id   AF-A0A916HFL1-F1
#
_cell.length_a   1.000
_cell.length_b   1.000
_cell.length_c   1.000
_cell.angle_alpha   90.00
_cell.angle_beta   90.00
_cell.angle_gamma   90.00
#
_symmetry.space_group_name_H-M   'P 1'
#
loop_
_entity.id
_entity.type
_entity.pdbx_description
1 polymer ?
#
loop_
_entity_poly.entity_id
_entity_poly.type
_entity_poly.pdbx_seq_one_letter_code
_entity_poly.pdbx_strand_id
1 'polypeptide(L)'
;MGEETRAAAEQLRVKAERTAARGHRSGAISAKLAQEGWVLSHDLMRRPILPAVLREAEQLLAQAFELQPDGWLMWQRALLLMEMGEFDAAIDAFNACVDAGNCIDRNTAAQQIGICRTLQKGDRDPRRSPGQTRKAVVLAQMRNMFSGGLGQANPGVMDATFDAITQLFDGADHDADDTGASDDDVSPDPLGAEDSAAICAFAENFVWALFKGDFANAHAALCRDLREELGPADLEREVAEMSTFLEGPVTSVEAQPPENDMPDMGPDDLAFVYVACASEYDNDAVSFMVCREDGQLRLSNIEWGRP
;
A
#
# COMPACT_ATOMS: atom_id res chain seq x y z
N MET A 1 -12.82 -28.87 -17.37
CA MET A 1 -13.57 -27.92 -16.52
C MET A 1 -14.16 -26.88 -17.46
N GLY A 2 -15.46 -26.57 -17.34
CA GLY A 2 -16.13 -25.66 -18.27
C GLY A 2 -15.78 -24.20 -18.00
N GLU A 3 -15.92 -23.34 -19.03
CA GLU A 3 -15.73 -21.89 -18.93
C GLU A 3 -16.65 -21.27 -17.85
N GLU A 4 -17.87 -21.79 -17.70
CA GLU A 4 -18.82 -21.40 -16.66
C GLU A 4 -18.30 -21.66 -15.24
N THR A 5 -17.62 -22.80 -15.01
CA THR A 5 -17.07 -23.15 -13.69
C THR A 5 -15.93 -22.20 -13.31
N ARG A 6 -15.09 -21.83 -14.28
CA ARG A 6 -14.00 -20.87 -14.09
C ARG A 6 -14.54 -19.47 -13.80
N ALA A 7 -15.56 -19.03 -14.53
CA ALA A 7 -16.21 -17.74 -14.26
C ALA A 7 -16.85 -17.69 -12.86
N ALA A 8 -17.50 -18.77 -12.43
CA ALA A 8 -18.08 -18.87 -11.09
C ALA A 8 -17.01 -18.85 -9.98
N ALA A 9 -15.90 -19.57 -10.16
CA ALA A 9 -14.78 -19.54 -9.22
C ALA A 9 -14.18 -18.13 -9.10
N GLU A 10 -14.05 -17.43 -10.22
CA GLU A 10 -13.54 -16.05 -10.25
C GLU A 10 -14.48 -15.06 -9.54
N GLN A 11 -15.79 -15.18 -9.74
CA GLN A 11 -16.77 -14.36 -9.02
C GLN A 11 -16.70 -14.58 -7.50
N LEU A 12 -16.50 -15.83 -7.05
CA LEU A 12 -16.31 -16.14 -5.64
C LEU A 12 -15.00 -15.57 -5.09
N ARG A 13 -13.91 -15.65 -5.86
CA ARG A 13 -12.61 -15.04 -5.51
C ARG A 13 -12.74 -13.54 -5.31
N VAL A 14 -13.31 -12.83 -6.28
CA VAL A 14 -13.52 -11.37 -6.20
C VAL A 14 -14.39 -11.01 -5.01
N LYS A 15 -15.48 -11.77 -4.78
CA LYS A 15 -16.33 -11.57 -3.60
C LYS A 15 -15.56 -11.79 -2.30
N ALA A 16 -14.70 -12.80 -2.24
CA ALA A 16 -13.87 -13.08 -1.08
C ALA A 16 -12.90 -11.93 -0.77
N GLU A 17 -12.24 -11.38 -1.80
CA GLU A 17 -11.31 -10.26 -1.65
C GLU A 17 -12.01 -9.01 -1.12
N ARG A 18 -13.18 -8.66 -1.69
CA ARG A 18 -14.01 -7.55 -1.22
C ARG A 18 -14.49 -7.77 0.21
N THR A 19 -14.91 -9.00 0.54
CA THR A 19 -15.30 -9.34 1.91
C THR A 19 -14.11 -9.23 2.86
N ALA A 20 -12.92 -9.72 2.49
CA ALA A 20 -11.73 -9.61 3.31
C ALA A 20 -11.36 -8.13 3.57
N ALA A 21 -11.38 -7.29 2.54
CA ALA A 21 -11.09 -5.85 2.65
C ALA A 21 -11.98 -5.15 3.68
N ARG A 22 -13.29 -5.45 3.72
CA ARG A 22 -14.21 -4.93 4.76
C ARG A 22 -13.89 -5.44 6.17
N GLY A 23 -13.21 -6.59 6.26
CA GLY A 23 -12.73 -7.18 7.50
C GLY A 23 -11.38 -6.64 7.98
N HIS A 24 -10.74 -5.72 7.24
CA HIS A 24 -9.48 -5.08 7.60
C HIS A 24 -9.68 -3.58 7.83
N ARG A 25 -8.83 -2.97 8.66
CA ARG A 25 -8.80 -1.52 8.83
C ARG A 25 -7.39 -1.03 9.19
N SER A 26 -7.09 0.22 8.84
CA SER A 26 -5.91 0.94 9.31
C SER A 26 -6.13 1.59 10.69
N GLY A 27 -5.03 1.86 11.40
CA GLY A 27 -5.04 2.61 12.66
C GLY A 27 -5.31 1.76 13.91
N ALA A 28 -5.55 2.45 15.02
CA ALA A 28 -5.76 1.81 16.33
C ALA A 28 -7.23 1.42 16.56
N ILE A 29 -7.44 0.36 17.33
CA ILE A 29 -8.79 -0.06 17.74
C ILE A 29 -9.29 0.86 18.85
N SER A 30 -10.33 1.64 18.57
CA SER A 30 -11.04 2.41 19.58
C SER A 30 -11.97 1.51 20.42
N ALA A 31 -12.41 1.98 21.58
CA ALA A 31 -13.37 1.25 22.41
C ALA A 31 -14.68 0.93 21.67
N LYS A 32 -15.13 1.84 20.78
CA LYS A 32 -16.30 1.62 19.93
C LYS A 32 -16.07 0.46 18.95
N LEU A 33 -14.92 0.44 18.28
CA LEU A 33 -14.58 -0.64 17.34
C LEU A 33 -14.45 -1.99 18.05
N ALA A 34 -13.86 -2.02 19.25
CA ALA A 34 -13.81 -3.24 20.04
C ALA A 34 -15.22 -3.79 20.37
N GLN A 35 -16.20 -2.91 20.64
CA GLN A 35 -17.60 -3.31 20.87
C GLN A 35 -18.28 -3.85 19.61
N GLU A 36 -17.87 -3.38 18.43
CA GLU A 36 -18.33 -3.86 17.12
C GLU A 36 -17.65 -5.19 16.71
N GLY A 37 -16.78 -5.75 17.56
CA GLY A 37 -16.12 -7.03 17.33
C GLY A 37 -14.75 -6.93 16.66
N TRP A 38 -14.21 -5.73 16.47
CA TRP A 38 -12.84 -5.56 15.96
C TRP A 38 -11.80 -6.00 16.99
N VAL A 39 -10.83 -6.79 16.55
CA VAL A 39 -9.71 -7.27 17.35
C VAL A 39 -8.39 -7.01 16.64
N LEU A 40 -7.28 -6.97 17.37
CA LEU A 40 -5.97 -6.94 16.72
C LEU A 40 -5.68 -8.34 16.19
N SER A 41 -5.35 -8.44 14.91
CA SER A 41 -4.81 -9.66 14.31
C SER A 41 -3.57 -10.12 15.06
N HIS A 42 -3.18 -11.37 14.78
CA HIS A 42 -1.95 -11.91 15.34
C HIS A 42 -0.72 -11.02 15.04
N ASP A 43 0.27 -11.04 15.95
CA ASP A 43 1.42 -10.13 16.05
C ASP A 43 2.21 -9.89 14.75
N LEU A 44 2.14 -10.81 13.79
CA LEU A 44 2.80 -10.70 12.49
C LEU A 44 2.19 -9.63 11.60
N MET A 45 0.86 -9.57 11.60
CA MET A 45 0.09 -8.68 10.74
C MET A 45 -0.60 -7.59 11.55
N ARG A 46 -0.29 -7.51 12.85
CA ARG A 46 -0.90 -6.68 13.91
C ARG A 46 -1.64 -5.45 13.38
N ARG A 47 -2.87 -5.68 12.94
CA ARG A 47 -3.79 -4.67 12.43
C ARG A 47 -5.20 -5.00 12.92
N PRO A 48 -6.09 -4.01 13.03
CA PRO A 48 -7.49 -4.26 13.30
C PRO A 48 -8.11 -5.19 12.25
N ILE A 49 -8.76 -6.24 12.73
CA ILE A 49 -9.55 -7.17 11.93
C ILE A 49 -10.93 -7.38 12.52
N LEU A 50 -11.88 -7.77 11.67
CA LEU A 50 -13.19 -8.27 12.06
C LEU A 50 -13.28 -9.78 11.75
N PRO A 51 -13.01 -10.68 12.72
CA PRO A 51 -12.84 -12.11 12.45
C PRO A 51 -14.03 -12.78 11.79
N ALA A 52 -15.26 -12.35 12.10
CA ALA A 52 -16.47 -12.89 11.48
C ALA A 52 -16.50 -12.62 9.96
N VAL A 53 -16.02 -11.46 9.52
CA VAL A 53 -15.96 -11.08 8.10
C VAL A 53 -14.82 -11.82 7.39
N LEU A 54 -13.64 -11.93 8.03
CA LEU A 54 -12.54 -12.71 7.47
C LEU A 54 -12.91 -14.20 7.35
N ARG A 55 -13.74 -14.74 8.25
CA ARG A 55 -14.29 -16.09 8.14
C ARG A 55 -15.17 -16.28 6.90
N GLU A 56 -16.01 -15.29 6.60
CA GLU A 56 -16.84 -15.33 5.39
C GLU A 56 -15.96 -15.32 4.13
N ALA A 57 -14.95 -14.47 4.08
CA ALA A 57 -13.98 -14.44 2.99
C ALA A 57 -13.25 -15.79 2.82
N GLU A 58 -12.81 -16.41 3.92
CA GLU A 58 -12.19 -17.73 3.93
C GLU A 58 -13.10 -18.82 3.34
N GLN A 59 -14.38 -18.82 3.69
CA GLN A 59 -15.37 -19.77 3.15
C GLN A 59 -15.61 -19.57 1.65
N LEU A 60 -15.61 -18.32 1.18
CA LEU A 60 -15.75 -18.01 -0.24
C LEU A 60 -14.54 -18.51 -1.04
N LEU A 61 -13.32 -18.37 -0.51
CA LEU A 61 -12.10 -18.93 -1.12
C LEU A 61 -12.13 -20.47 -1.15
N ALA A 62 -12.64 -21.11 -0.09
CA ALA A 62 -12.82 -22.56 -0.07
C ALA A 62 -13.79 -23.02 -1.17
N GLN A 63 -14.93 -22.34 -1.35
CA GLN A 63 -15.89 -22.65 -2.42
C GLN A 63 -15.29 -22.38 -3.81
N ALA A 64 -14.54 -21.29 -3.99
CA ALA A 64 -13.86 -21.00 -5.25
C ALA A 64 -12.88 -22.12 -5.63
N PHE A 65 -12.14 -22.64 -4.64
CA PHE A 65 -11.19 -23.74 -4.84
C PHE A 65 -11.88 -25.06 -5.20
N GLU A 66 -13.04 -25.36 -4.62
CA GLU A 66 -13.82 -26.56 -4.99
C GLU A 66 -14.26 -26.53 -6.47
N LEU A 67 -14.56 -25.34 -7.00
CA LEU A 67 -14.90 -25.16 -8.41
C LEU A 67 -13.66 -25.22 -9.31
N GLN A 68 -12.58 -24.56 -8.92
CA GLN A 68 -11.33 -24.50 -9.66
C GLN A 68 -10.16 -24.60 -8.68
N PRO A 69 -9.54 -25.79 -8.54
CA PRO A 69 -8.35 -25.96 -7.72
C PRO A 69 -7.22 -25.08 -8.26
N ASP A 70 -6.86 -24.09 -7.47
CA ASP A 70 -5.84 -23.10 -7.78
C ASP A 70 -5.05 -22.84 -6.50
N GLY A 71 -3.72 -22.95 -6.58
CA GLY A 71 -2.87 -22.73 -5.42
C GLY A 71 -2.99 -21.32 -4.86
N TRP A 72 -3.28 -20.31 -5.69
CA TRP A 72 -3.39 -18.93 -5.27
C TRP A 72 -4.56 -18.71 -4.31
N LEU A 73 -5.69 -19.38 -4.58
CA LEU A 73 -6.85 -19.36 -3.69
C LEU A 73 -6.50 -19.94 -2.31
N MET A 74 -5.73 -21.03 -2.28
CA MET A 74 -5.28 -21.64 -1.02
C MET A 74 -4.23 -20.81 -0.30
N TRP A 75 -3.38 -20.09 -1.03
CA TRP A 75 -2.44 -19.12 -0.46
C TRP A 75 -3.20 -17.99 0.25
N GLN A 76 -4.15 -17.34 -0.43
CA GLN A 76 -4.97 -16.28 0.14
C GLN A 76 -5.74 -16.77 1.38
N ARG A 77 -6.32 -17.98 1.28
CA ARG A 77 -7.04 -18.63 2.39
C ARG A 77 -6.12 -18.85 3.60
N ALA A 78 -4.91 -19.35 3.38
CA ALA A 78 -3.93 -19.58 4.44
C ALA A 78 -3.52 -18.29 5.16
N LEU A 79 -3.37 -17.17 4.43
CA LEU A 79 -3.07 -15.87 5.03
C LEU A 79 -4.20 -15.36 5.93
N LEU A 80 -5.46 -15.47 5.50
CA LEU A 80 -6.61 -15.10 6.34
C LEU A 80 -6.69 -15.93 7.62
N LEU A 81 -6.48 -17.25 7.52
CA LEU A 81 -6.46 -18.16 8.66
C LEU A 81 -5.32 -17.81 9.63
N MET A 82 -4.12 -17.52 9.10
CA MET A 82 -2.98 -17.07 9.91
C MET A 82 -3.28 -15.74 10.62
N GLU A 83 -4.00 -14.83 9.97
CA GLU A 83 -4.38 -13.54 10.53
C GLU A 83 -5.36 -13.65 11.71
N MET A 84 -6.31 -14.58 11.59
CA MET A 84 -7.26 -14.96 12.63
C MET A 84 -6.62 -15.82 13.75
N GLY A 85 -5.36 -16.22 13.60
CA GLY A 85 -4.64 -17.07 14.56
C GLY A 85 -4.97 -18.57 14.46
N GLU A 86 -5.57 -19.01 13.37
CA GLU A 86 -5.96 -20.39 13.11
C GLU A 86 -4.85 -21.16 12.39
N PHE A 87 -3.74 -21.34 13.10
CA PHE A 87 -2.50 -21.83 12.50
C PHE A 87 -2.56 -23.26 11.96
N ASP A 88 -3.32 -24.17 12.58
CA ASP A 88 -3.49 -25.54 12.05
C ASP A 88 -4.15 -25.50 10.67
N ALA A 89 -5.26 -24.77 10.56
CA ALA A 89 -5.98 -24.60 9.30
C ALA A 89 -5.13 -23.83 8.26
N ALA A 90 -4.35 -22.85 8.69
CA ALA A 90 -3.43 -22.13 7.81
C ALA A 90 -2.34 -23.06 7.23
N ILE A 91 -1.77 -23.95 8.06
CA ILE A 91 -0.79 -24.95 7.62
C ILE A 91 -1.41 -25.89 6.60
N ASP A 92 -2.62 -26.38 6.85
CA ASP A 92 -3.34 -27.24 5.90
C ASP A 92 -3.58 -26.53 4.56
N ALA A 93 -3.98 -25.26 4.59
CA ALA A 93 -4.16 -24.45 3.39
C ALA A 93 -2.85 -24.18 2.64
N PHE A 94 -1.72 -23.93 3.33
CA PHE A 94 -0.41 -23.81 2.68
C PHE A 94 0.03 -25.11 2.01
N ASN A 95 -0.20 -26.27 2.62
CA ASN A 95 0.06 -27.56 1.98
C ASN A 95 -0.82 -27.73 0.72
N ALA A 96 -2.10 -27.38 0.80
CA ALA A 96 -3.00 -27.43 -0.35
C ALA A 96 -2.59 -26.49 -1.50
N CYS A 97 -2.01 -25.31 -1.22
CA CYS A 97 -1.41 -24.43 -2.26
C CYS A 97 -0.27 -25.14 -2.99
N VAL A 98 0.64 -25.80 -2.26
CA VAL A 98 1.75 -26.55 -2.86
C VAL A 98 1.25 -27.70 -3.72
N ASP A 99 0.23 -28.42 -3.24
CA ASP A 99 -0.33 -29.57 -3.96
C ASP A 99 -1.11 -29.15 -5.23
N ALA A 100 -1.80 -28.00 -5.18
CA ALA A 100 -2.51 -27.44 -6.33
C ALA A 100 -1.58 -26.81 -7.38
N GLY A 101 -0.37 -26.38 -6.99
CA GLY A 101 0.62 -25.76 -7.86
C GLY A 101 0.25 -24.33 -8.31
N ASN A 102 1.05 -23.75 -9.21
CA ASN A 102 0.82 -22.45 -9.87
C ASN A 102 0.73 -21.19 -8.97
N CYS A 103 0.96 -21.30 -7.65
CA CYS A 103 0.96 -20.15 -6.73
C CYS A 103 2.38 -19.69 -6.37
N ILE A 104 3.08 -20.53 -5.61
CA ILE A 104 4.37 -20.24 -5.00
C ILE A 104 5.20 -21.52 -4.95
N ASP A 105 6.52 -21.39 -4.86
CA ASP A 105 7.39 -22.55 -4.73
C ASP A 105 7.26 -23.20 -3.34
N ARG A 106 7.62 -24.49 -3.27
CA ARG A 106 7.53 -25.30 -2.04
C ARG A 106 8.35 -24.71 -0.88
N ASN A 107 9.45 -24.01 -1.13
CA ASN A 107 10.27 -23.44 -0.06
C ASN A 107 9.56 -22.25 0.58
N THR A 108 8.92 -21.39 -0.22
CA THR A 108 8.12 -20.26 0.28
C THR A 108 6.96 -20.76 1.17
N ALA A 109 6.25 -21.81 0.76
CA ALA A 109 5.19 -22.41 1.58
C ALA A 109 5.76 -23.02 2.87
N ALA A 110 6.89 -23.73 2.80
CA ALA A 110 7.54 -24.32 3.96
C ALA A 110 7.98 -23.26 4.99
N GLN A 111 8.40 -22.07 4.54
CA GLN A 111 8.71 -20.95 5.44
C GLN A 111 7.47 -20.47 6.20
N GLN A 112 6.34 -20.26 5.52
CA GLN A 112 5.09 -19.84 6.18
C GLN A 112 4.53 -20.90 7.13
N ILE A 113 4.61 -22.18 6.75
CA ILE A 113 4.28 -23.30 7.63
C ILE A 113 5.17 -23.29 8.88
N GLY A 114 6.47 -23.05 8.71
CA GLY A 114 7.42 -22.91 9.82
C GLY A 114 7.03 -21.78 10.78
N ILE A 115 6.62 -20.63 10.23
CA ILE A 115 6.11 -19.49 11.01
C ILE A 115 4.86 -19.89 11.80
N CYS A 116 3.86 -20.48 11.14
CA CYS A 116 2.63 -20.94 11.80
C CYS A 116 2.94 -21.91 12.96
N ARG A 117 3.85 -22.87 12.76
CA ARG A 117 4.26 -23.82 13.81
C ARG A 117 4.96 -23.17 14.99
N THR A 118 5.72 -22.11 14.78
CA THR A 118 6.32 -21.37 15.89
C THR A 118 5.24 -20.62 16.67
N LEU A 119 4.32 -19.96 15.96
CA LEU A 119 3.22 -19.23 16.60
C LEU A 119 2.28 -20.13 17.39
N GLN A 120 2.03 -21.36 16.94
CA GLN A 120 1.25 -22.36 17.69
C GLN A 120 1.80 -22.66 19.08
N LYS A 121 3.13 -22.57 19.25
CA LYS A 121 3.79 -22.85 20.53
C LYS A 121 3.70 -21.68 21.51
N GLY A 122 3.09 -20.56 21.10
CA GLY A 122 3.11 -19.31 21.85
C GLY A 122 4.49 -18.63 21.82
N ASP A 123 5.40 -19.14 21.00
CA ASP A 123 6.69 -18.51 20.76
C ASP A 123 6.48 -17.27 19.89
N ARG A 124 7.18 -16.18 20.21
CA ARG A 124 7.22 -15.00 19.34
C ARG A 124 7.82 -15.41 17.99
N ASP A 125 7.37 -14.76 16.92
CA ASP A 125 7.92 -14.98 15.57
C ASP A 125 9.46 -15.02 15.63
N PRO A 126 10.12 -16.09 15.14
CA PRO A 126 11.57 -16.21 15.18
C PRO A 126 12.28 -15.13 14.35
N ARG A 127 11.56 -14.40 13.49
CA ARG A 127 12.06 -13.18 12.81
C ARG A 127 12.12 -11.96 13.74
N ARG A 128 11.55 -12.02 14.94
CA ARG A 128 11.63 -10.99 15.98
C ARG A 128 12.42 -11.50 17.18
N SER A 129 13.70 -11.12 17.27
CA SER A 129 14.42 -11.21 18.54
C SER A 129 13.80 -10.22 19.55
N PRO A 130 13.82 -10.50 20.87
CA PRO A 130 13.41 -9.53 21.87
C PRO A 130 14.24 -8.25 21.75
N GLY A 131 13.59 -7.12 21.42
CA GLY A 131 14.25 -5.82 21.23
C GLY A 131 14.54 -5.43 19.78
N GLN A 132 14.20 -6.24 18.77
CA GLN A 132 14.34 -5.83 17.38
C GLN A 132 13.20 -4.91 16.93
N THR A 133 13.57 -3.71 16.50
CA THR A 133 12.67 -2.73 15.87
C THR A 133 12.21 -3.22 14.49
N ARG A 134 11.09 -2.68 13.99
CA ARG A 134 10.56 -3.01 12.64
C ARG A 134 11.64 -2.88 11.55
N LYS A 135 12.51 -1.88 11.69
CA LYS A 135 13.73 -1.64 10.91
C LYS A 135 14.66 -2.87 10.85
N ALA A 136 15.00 -3.44 12.01
CA ALA A 136 15.92 -4.59 12.07
C ALA A 136 15.38 -5.85 11.37
N VAL A 137 14.06 -6.06 11.44
CA VAL A 137 13.40 -7.20 10.77
C VAL A 137 13.40 -7.00 9.25
N VAL A 138 13.09 -5.78 8.77
CA VAL A 138 13.11 -5.44 7.34
C VAL A 138 14.53 -5.54 6.78
N LEU A 139 15.55 -5.03 7.49
CA LEU A 139 16.94 -5.13 7.07
C LEU A 139 17.45 -6.57 7.03
N ALA A 140 17.07 -7.41 8.00
CA ALA A 140 17.40 -8.83 7.97
C ALA A 140 16.71 -9.56 6.80
N GLN A 141 15.46 -9.19 6.50
CA GLN A 141 14.72 -9.76 5.38
C GLN A 141 15.29 -9.32 4.02
N MET A 142 15.69 -8.05 3.89
CA MET A 142 16.45 -7.56 2.73
C MET A 142 17.78 -8.31 2.60
N ARG A 143 18.55 -8.46 3.68
CA ARG A 143 19.82 -9.20 3.68
C ARG A 143 19.65 -10.65 3.23
N ASN A 144 18.59 -11.33 3.67
CA ASN A 144 18.26 -12.69 3.24
C ASN A 144 17.77 -12.76 1.78
N MET A 145 17.11 -11.73 1.29
CA MET A 145 16.65 -11.64 -0.10
C MET A 145 17.82 -11.39 -1.07
N PHE A 146 18.77 -10.53 -0.69
CA PHE A 146 19.97 -10.22 -1.47
C PHE A 146 21.02 -11.34 -1.45
N SER A 147 21.15 -12.07 -0.34
CA SER A 147 22.06 -13.22 -0.26
C SER A 147 21.55 -14.46 -1.01
N GLY A 148 20.25 -14.55 -1.28
CA GLY A 148 19.66 -15.61 -2.11
C GLY A 148 19.77 -15.36 -3.63
N GLY A 149 19.93 -14.10 -4.07
CA GLY A 149 19.92 -13.72 -5.49
C GLY A 149 21.28 -13.39 -6.10
N LEU A 150 22.29 -13.01 -5.31
CA LEU A 150 23.62 -12.63 -5.79
C LEU A 150 24.69 -13.48 -5.13
N GLY A 151 24.76 -14.75 -5.53
CA GLY A 151 25.89 -15.60 -5.27
C GLY A 151 27.12 -15.11 -6.05
N GLN A 152 27.76 -14.02 -5.59
CA GLN A 152 29.16 -13.59 -5.82
C GLN A 152 29.44 -12.09 -5.51
N ALA A 153 28.61 -11.40 -4.71
CA ALA A 153 28.99 -10.05 -4.27
C ALA A 153 30.07 -10.08 -3.17
N ASN A 154 31.10 -9.24 -3.30
CA ASN A 154 32.23 -9.13 -2.39
C ASN A 154 31.74 -8.72 -0.97
N PRO A 155 32.04 -9.46 0.11
CA PRO A 155 31.45 -9.23 1.44
C PRO A 155 31.57 -7.80 1.94
N GLY A 156 32.70 -7.13 1.65
CA GLY A 156 32.95 -5.75 2.09
C GLY A 156 32.10 -4.67 1.42
N VAL A 157 31.56 -4.92 0.22
CA VAL A 157 30.69 -3.96 -0.49
C VAL A 157 29.24 -4.07 0.02
N MET A 158 28.80 -5.28 0.34
CA MET A 158 27.50 -5.52 0.96
C MET A 158 27.45 -4.91 2.37
N ASP A 159 28.47 -5.12 3.20
CA ASP A 159 28.48 -4.57 4.55
C ASP A 159 28.50 -3.03 4.55
N ALA A 160 29.26 -2.38 3.67
CA ALA A 160 29.23 -0.93 3.52
C ALA A 160 27.88 -0.37 3.03
N THR A 161 27.19 -1.11 2.15
CA THR A 161 25.85 -0.72 1.66
C THR A 161 24.81 -0.85 2.76
N PHE A 162 24.87 -1.92 3.56
CA PHE A 162 23.97 -2.11 4.70
C PHE A 162 24.25 -1.14 5.85
N ASP A 163 25.52 -0.76 6.08
CA ASP A 163 25.88 0.27 7.05
C ASP A 163 25.35 1.66 6.61
N ALA A 164 25.46 2.00 5.33
CA ALA A 164 24.90 3.24 4.79
C ALA A 164 23.36 3.31 4.92
N ILE A 165 22.66 2.21 4.61
CA ILE A 165 21.21 2.11 4.81
C ILE A 165 20.87 2.19 6.31
N THR A 166 21.66 1.56 7.18
CA THR A 166 21.44 1.60 8.63
C THR A 166 21.60 3.01 9.19
N GLN A 167 22.62 3.76 8.74
CA GLN A 167 22.85 5.17 9.08
C GLN A 167 21.72 6.08 8.59
N LEU A 168 21.18 5.85 7.40
CA LEU A 168 20.05 6.61 6.84
C LEU A 168 18.78 6.51 7.71
N PHE A 169 18.59 5.36 8.35
CA PHE A 169 17.50 5.13 9.28
C PHE A 169 17.82 5.51 10.74
N ASP A 170 19.09 5.72 11.13
CA ASP A 170 19.50 6.15 12.48
C ASP A 170 19.69 7.67 12.56
N GLY A 171 19.92 8.35 11.43
CA GLY A 171 20.09 9.80 11.34
C GLY A 171 18.83 10.64 11.55
N ALA A 172 17.66 10.02 11.74
CA ALA A 172 16.40 10.73 11.97
C ALA A 172 16.22 11.24 13.42
N ASP A 173 17.18 10.98 14.34
CA ASP A 173 17.03 11.31 15.77
C ASP A 173 18.21 12.10 16.40
N HIS A 174 19.21 12.60 15.65
CA HIS A 174 20.26 13.45 16.23
C HIS A 174 20.63 14.65 15.34
N ASP A 175 20.35 15.85 15.87
CA ASP A 175 20.81 17.15 15.37
C ASP A 175 22.34 17.30 15.41
N ALA A 176 22.83 18.04 14.40
CA ALA A 176 24.00 18.93 14.38
C ALA A 176 25.38 18.39 14.83
N ASP A 177 26.26 18.12 13.86
CA ASP A 177 27.38 19.02 13.54
C ASP A 177 28.24 18.48 12.37
N ASP A 178 28.48 19.38 11.43
CA ASP A 178 29.54 19.53 10.42
C ASP A 178 30.60 18.41 10.22
N THR A 179 30.76 17.94 8.97
CA THR A 179 32.03 18.11 8.22
C THR A 179 31.90 17.70 6.74
N GLY A 180 31.86 18.75 5.91
CA GLY A 180 32.26 18.86 4.50
C GLY A 180 32.39 17.64 3.59
N ALA A 181 31.52 17.57 2.58
CA ALA A 181 31.81 17.02 1.25
C ALA A 181 30.90 17.63 0.16
N SER A 182 31.50 18.40 -0.75
CA SER A 182 31.10 18.76 -2.14
C SER A 182 29.60 18.98 -2.51
N ASP A 183 29.09 20.19 -2.23
CA ASP A 183 28.69 21.29 -3.14
C ASP A 183 28.01 21.09 -4.52
N ASP A 184 27.20 20.04 -4.78
CA ASP A 184 26.32 20.06 -5.99
C ASP A 184 24.92 19.44 -5.81
N ASP A 185 24.48 19.11 -4.59
CA ASP A 185 23.15 18.53 -4.36
C ASP A 185 22.42 19.28 -3.23
N VAL A 186 22.06 20.54 -3.50
CA VAL A 186 21.27 21.36 -2.58
C VAL A 186 19.82 20.94 -2.73
N SER A 187 19.39 19.97 -1.90
CA SER A 187 17.96 19.70 -1.73
C SER A 187 17.29 20.98 -1.24
N PRO A 188 16.16 21.40 -1.85
CA PRO A 188 15.49 22.63 -1.47
C PRO A 188 15.05 22.59 -0.01
N ASP A 189 15.04 23.75 0.65
CA ASP A 189 14.53 23.85 2.02
C ASP A 189 13.10 23.28 2.08
N PRO A 190 12.75 22.51 3.12
CA PRO A 190 11.43 21.92 3.25
C PRO A 190 10.34 23.01 3.32
N LEU A 191 9.19 22.73 2.71
CA LEU A 191 8.05 23.64 2.70
C LEU A 191 7.61 24.02 4.11
N GLY A 192 7.32 25.30 4.32
CA GLY A 192 6.75 25.78 5.58
C GLY A 192 5.39 25.14 5.85
N ALA A 193 5.04 24.94 7.12
CA ALA A 193 3.79 24.27 7.52
C ALA A 193 2.53 24.96 6.97
N GLU A 194 2.54 26.29 6.83
CA GLU A 194 1.43 27.05 6.25
C GLU A 194 1.27 26.78 4.74
N ASP A 195 2.37 26.80 4.00
CA ASP A 195 2.37 26.50 2.55
C ASP A 195 1.98 25.04 2.29
N SER A 196 2.51 24.12 3.09
CA SER A 196 2.17 22.69 3.04
C SER A 196 0.66 22.46 3.24
N ALA A 197 0.07 23.08 4.28
CA ALA A 197 -1.37 22.98 4.52
C ALA A 197 -2.21 23.61 3.38
N ALA A 198 -1.76 24.74 2.82
CA ALA A 198 -2.43 25.39 1.69
C ALA A 198 -2.40 24.52 0.42
N ILE A 199 -1.27 23.87 0.15
CA ILE A 199 -1.09 22.95 -0.98
C ILE A 199 -1.97 21.72 -0.82
N CYS A 200 -2.00 21.09 0.36
CA CYS A 200 -2.89 19.96 0.64
C CYS A 200 -4.36 20.33 0.43
N ALA A 201 -4.81 21.45 0.99
CA ALA A 201 -6.19 21.91 0.83
C ALA A 201 -6.53 22.22 -0.63
N PHE A 202 -5.60 22.78 -1.40
CA PHE A 202 -5.77 23.01 -2.83
C PHE A 202 -5.96 21.69 -3.61
N ALA A 203 -5.09 20.70 -3.36
CA ALA A 203 -5.15 19.40 -4.02
C ALA A 203 -6.44 18.62 -3.67
N GLU A 204 -6.84 18.61 -2.40
CA GLU A 204 -8.10 17.97 -1.98
C GLU A 204 -9.33 18.62 -2.62
N ASN A 205 -9.35 19.95 -2.73
CA ASN A 205 -10.44 20.66 -3.39
C ASN A 205 -10.55 20.34 -4.87
N PHE A 206 -9.41 20.20 -5.57
CA PHE A 206 -9.38 19.76 -6.96
C PHE A 206 -9.96 18.35 -7.10
N VAL A 207 -9.50 17.39 -6.29
CA VAL A 207 -9.99 16.01 -6.33
C VAL A 207 -11.48 15.92 -6.00
N TRP A 208 -11.97 16.70 -5.03
CA TRP A 208 -13.40 16.78 -4.77
C TRP A 208 -14.19 17.36 -5.94
N ALA A 209 -13.65 18.33 -6.68
CA ALA A 209 -14.30 18.87 -7.87
C ALA A 209 -14.45 17.80 -8.95
N LEU A 210 -13.40 16.99 -9.17
CA LEU A 210 -13.44 15.85 -10.09
C LEU A 210 -14.56 14.86 -9.76
N PHE A 211 -14.60 14.33 -8.52
CA PHE A 211 -15.60 13.33 -8.14
C PHE A 211 -17.03 13.87 -7.99
N LYS A 212 -17.20 15.18 -7.87
CA LYS A 212 -18.51 15.84 -7.89
C LYS A 212 -18.99 16.19 -9.31
N GLY A 213 -18.17 15.92 -10.33
CA GLY A 213 -18.46 16.27 -11.72
C GLY A 213 -18.35 17.77 -12.01
N ASP A 214 -17.71 18.55 -11.14
CA ASP A 214 -17.43 19.97 -11.35
C ASP A 214 -16.14 20.15 -12.16
N PHE A 215 -16.15 19.60 -13.37
CA PHE A 215 -14.98 19.60 -14.26
C PHE A 215 -14.61 21.01 -14.73
N ALA A 216 -15.54 21.96 -14.70
CA ALA A 216 -15.25 23.36 -14.99
C ALA A 216 -14.33 23.98 -13.92
N ASN A 217 -14.62 23.74 -12.64
CA ASN A 217 -13.78 24.22 -11.55
C ASN A 217 -12.45 23.45 -11.49
N ALA A 218 -12.47 22.12 -11.72
CA ALA A 218 -11.25 21.33 -11.82
C ALA A 218 -10.33 21.85 -12.94
N HIS A 219 -10.88 22.10 -14.14
CA HIS A 219 -10.13 22.68 -15.27
C HIS A 219 -9.54 24.06 -14.98
N ALA A 220 -10.23 24.88 -14.19
CA ALA A 220 -9.73 26.17 -13.74
C ALA A 220 -8.55 26.07 -12.75
N ALA A 221 -8.33 24.91 -12.11
CA ALA A 221 -7.19 24.69 -11.24
C ALA A 221 -5.89 24.35 -12.00
N LEU A 222 -5.98 23.96 -13.28
CA LEU A 222 -4.82 23.65 -14.11
C LEU A 222 -4.05 24.93 -14.47
N CYS A 223 -2.72 24.84 -14.58
CA CYS A 223 -1.92 25.92 -15.16
C CYS A 223 -2.30 26.13 -16.63
N ARG A 224 -1.90 27.25 -17.23
CA ARG A 224 -2.27 27.56 -18.62
C ARG A 224 -1.89 26.45 -19.59
N ASP A 225 -0.67 25.94 -19.49
CA ASP A 225 -0.14 24.98 -20.45
C ASP A 225 -0.89 23.64 -20.34
N LEU A 226 -1.09 23.11 -19.12
CA LEU A 226 -1.89 21.90 -18.91
C LEU A 226 -3.38 22.07 -19.29
N ARG A 227 -3.91 23.29 -19.12
CA ARG A 227 -5.30 23.63 -19.50
C ARG A 227 -5.51 23.64 -21.02
N GLU A 228 -4.47 23.93 -21.80
CA GLU A 228 -4.48 23.84 -23.26
C GLU A 228 -4.45 22.39 -23.75
N GLU A 229 -3.83 21.49 -22.98
CA GLU A 229 -3.72 20.06 -23.27
C GLU A 229 -4.96 19.26 -22.85
N LEU A 230 -5.52 19.56 -21.68
CA LEU A 230 -6.65 18.84 -21.10
C LEU A 230 -7.90 19.72 -21.08
N GLY A 231 -8.96 19.29 -21.75
CA GLY A 231 -10.29 19.88 -21.61
C GLY A 231 -11.08 19.32 -20.42
N PRO A 232 -12.19 19.96 -20.02
CA PRO A 232 -13.09 19.41 -19.00
C PRO A 232 -13.60 17.99 -19.32
N ALA A 233 -13.83 17.70 -20.62
CA ALA A 233 -14.27 16.38 -21.07
C ALA A 233 -13.16 15.31 -20.98
N ASP A 234 -11.89 15.71 -21.04
CA ASP A 234 -10.77 14.80 -20.82
C ASP A 234 -10.69 14.43 -19.34
N LEU A 235 -10.79 15.42 -18.43
CA LEU A 235 -10.86 15.18 -17.00
C LEU A 235 -12.02 14.24 -16.62
N GLU A 236 -13.19 14.41 -17.25
CA GLU A 236 -14.33 13.51 -17.06
C GLU A 236 -14.01 12.08 -17.49
N ARG A 237 -13.36 11.91 -18.64
CA ARG A 237 -12.95 10.58 -19.15
C ARG A 237 -11.95 9.92 -18.22
N GLU A 238 -10.89 10.62 -17.81
CA GLU A 238 -9.86 10.07 -16.91
C GLU A 238 -10.47 9.65 -15.56
N VAL A 239 -11.39 10.45 -15.01
CA VAL A 239 -12.11 10.09 -13.78
C VAL A 239 -13.01 8.88 -14.00
N ALA A 240 -13.68 8.75 -15.14
CA ALA A 240 -14.49 7.57 -15.44
C ALA A 240 -13.65 6.29 -15.58
N GLU A 241 -12.47 6.39 -16.19
CA GLU A 241 -11.51 5.28 -16.30
C GLU A 241 -10.99 4.87 -14.92
N MET A 242 -10.51 5.82 -14.10
CA MET A 242 -10.09 5.57 -12.73
C MET A 242 -11.23 5.00 -11.87
N SER A 243 -12.44 5.55 -12.01
CA SER A 243 -13.62 5.11 -11.25
C SER A 243 -14.13 3.72 -11.65
N THR A 244 -13.58 3.11 -12.71
CA THR A 244 -13.83 1.69 -13.01
C THR A 244 -13.28 0.79 -11.90
N PHE A 245 -12.28 1.26 -11.15
CA PHE A 245 -11.65 0.55 -10.03
C PHE A 245 -12.14 1.02 -8.65
N LEU A 246 -12.78 2.19 -8.56
CA LEU A 246 -13.43 2.68 -7.34
C LEU A 246 -14.90 2.26 -7.33
N GLU A 247 -15.23 1.19 -6.60
CA GLU A 247 -16.63 0.78 -6.45
C GLU A 247 -17.39 1.76 -5.53
N GLY A 248 -18.41 2.44 -6.07
CA GLY A 248 -19.28 3.33 -5.29
C GLY A 248 -18.79 4.78 -5.18
N PRO A 249 -19.57 5.66 -4.51
CA PRO A 249 -19.20 7.07 -4.40
C PRO A 249 -17.97 7.26 -3.51
N VAL A 250 -17.10 8.20 -3.89
CA VAL A 250 -15.98 8.61 -3.04
C VAL A 250 -16.50 9.27 -1.77
N THR A 251 -16.05 8.75 -0.64
CA THR A 251 -16.44 9.17 0.72
C THR A 251 -15.34 9.93 1.45
N SER A 252 -14.08 9.78 1.04
CA SER A 252 -12.97 10.55 1.60
C SER A 252 -11.90 10.86 0.55
N VAL A 253 -11.26 12.00 0.74
CA VAL A 253 -10.12 12.49 -0.02
C VAL A 253 -9.14 13.05 1.01
N GLU A 254 -7.89 12.62 0.97
CA GLU A 254 -6.86 13.02 1.93
C GLU A 254 -5.52 13.23 1.22
N ALA A 255 -5.01 14.46 1.21
CA ALA A 255 -3.68 14.77 0.70
C ALA A 255 -2.61 14.38 1.72
N GLN A 256 -1.57 13.69 1.25
CA GLN A 256 -0.34 13.50 2.03
C GLN A 256 0.46 14.81 2.05
N PRO A 257 1.37 14.97 3.03
CA PRO A 257 2.30 16.11 3.04
C PRO A 257 3.03 16.25 1.70
N PRO A 258 3.11 17.46 1.12
CA PRO A 258 3.79 17.71 -0.14
C PRO A 258 5.29 17.47 -0.03
N GLU A 259 5.87 16.95 -1.10
CA GLU A 259 7.32 16.75 -1.27
C GLU A 259 7.82 17.76 -2.30
N ASN A 260 8.93 18.46 -2.05
CA ASN A 260 9.45 19.51 -2.93
C ASN A 260 10.83 19.19 -3.52
N ASP A 261 11.28 17.94 -3.37
CA ASP A 261 12.59 17.43 -3.78
C ASP A 261 12.48 16.20 -4.70
N MET A 262 11.33 16.03 -5.36
CA MET A 262 11.10 14.90 -6.27
C MET A 262 11.92 15.08 -7.56
N PRO A 263 12.60 14.02 -8.05
CA PRO A 263 13.54 14.10 -9.18
C PRO A 263 12.89 14.50 -10.51
N ASP A 264 11.59 14.26 -10.66
CA ASP A 264 10.83 14.56 -11.88
C ASP A 264 10.14 15.94 -11.86
N MET A 265 10.41 16.77 -10.84
CA MET A 265 9.86 18.12 -10.76
C MET A 265 10.47 19.05 -11.81
N GLY A 266 9.62 19.81 -12.49
CA GLY A 266 10.02 20.90 -13.36
C GLY A 266 10.57 22.11 -12.59
N PRO A 267 11.26 23.02 -13.27
CA PRO A 267 11.86 24.20 -12.63
C PRO A 267 10.83 25.18 -12.01
N ASP A 268 9.57 25.09 -12.43
CA ASP A 268 8.47 25.94 -11.94
C ASP A 268 7.54 25.20 -10.96
N ASP A 269 7.82 23.94 -10.67
CA ASP A 269 7.05 23.14 -9.72
C ASP A 269 7.47 23.46 -8.29
N LEU A 270 6.47 23.66 -7.43
CA LEU A 270 6.64 23.90 -6.00
C LEU A 270 6.67 22.60 -5.20
N ALA A 271 5.82 21.64 -5.58
CA ALA A 271 5.61 20.43 -4.82
C ALA A 271 4.95 19.31 -5.64
N PHE A 272 5.35 18.09 -5.35
CA PHE A 272 4.58 16.88 -5.61
C PHE A 272 3.57 16.64 -4.48
N VAL A 273 2.35 16.22 -4.82
CA VAL A 273 1.31 15.88 -3.84
C VAL A 273 0.64 14.57 -4.23
N TYR A 274 0.62 13.61 -3.31
CA TYR A 274 -0.17 12.39 -3.41
C TYR A 274 -1.51 12.58 -2.68
N VAL A 275 -2.62 12.32 -3.36
CA VAL A 275 -3.97 12.41 -2.75
C VAL A 275 -4.67 11.06 -2.80
N ALA A 276 -4.90 10.50 -1.61
CA ALA A 276 -5.65 9.26 -1.46
C ALA A 276 -7.16 9.53 -1.58
N CYS A 277 -7.84 8.69 -2.35
CA CYS A 277 -9.28 8.74 -2.57
C CYS A 277 -9.89 7.42 -2.11
N ALA A 278 -10.93 7.45 -1.28
CA ALA A 278 -11.58 6.22 -0.80
C ALA A 278 -13.08 6.25 -1.04
N SER A 279 -13.59 5.12 -1.53
CA SER A 279 -15.00 4.76 -1.51
C SER A 279 -15.28 3.85 -0.30
N GLU A 280 -16.53 3.38 -0.17
CA GLU A 280 -16.86 2.37 0.84
C GLU A 280 -16.09 1.05 0.63
N TYR A 281 -15.71 0.74 -0.61
CA TYR A 281 -15.23 -0.59 -0.99
C TYR A 281 -13.76 -0.60 -1.39
N ASP A 282 -13.28 0.46 -2.03
CA ASP A 282 -11.95 0.55 -2.63
C ASP A 282 -11.27 1.89 -2.33
N ASN A 283 -9.94 1.92 -2.47
CA ASN A 283 -9.17 3.15 -2.43
C ASN A 283 -8.31 3.27 -3.69
N ASP A 284 -8.13 4.49 -4.15
CA ASP A 284 -7.28 4.85 -5.27
C ASP A 284 -6.51 6.14 -4.93
N ALA A 285 -5.77 6.67 -5.88
CA ALA A 285 -5.05 7.92 -5.70
C ALA A 285 -4.94 8.74 -6.98
N VAL A 286 -4.62 10.01 -6.79
CA VAL A 286 -4.19 10.91 -7.85
C VAL A 286 -2.96 11.63 -7.34
N SER A 287 -1.91 11.70 -8.16
CA SER A 287 -0.69 12.46 -7.89
C SER A 287 -0.64 13.73 -8.73
N PHE A 288 -0.02 14.77 -8.18
CA PHE A 288 0.02 16.11 -8.78
C PHE A 288 1.40 16.72 -8.70
N MET A 289 1.74 17.53 -9.71
CA MET A 289 2.72 18.59 -9.56
C MET A 289 1.97 19.92 -9.39
N VAL A 290 2.32 20.67 -8.35
CA VAL A 290 1.73 21.97 -8.01
C VAL A 290 2.73 23.07 -8.32
N CYS A 291 2.30 24.09 -9.04
CA CYS A 291 3.10 25.27 -9.38
C CYS A 291 2.41 26.57 -8.92
N ARG A 292 3.08 27.73 -9.11
CA ARG A 292 2.49 29.06 -8.90
C ARG A 292 2.36 29.80 -10.21
N GLU A 293 1.13 30.16 -10.59
CA GLU A 293 0.84 30.97 -11.78
C GLU A 293 0.00 32.18 -11.35
N ASP A 294 0.45 33.39 -11.69
CA ASP A 294 -0.20 34.65 -11.30
C ASP A 294 -0.48 34.78 -9.79
N GLY A 295 0.43 34.22 -8.97
CA GLY A 295 0.33 34.22 -7.51
C GLY A 295 -0.64 33.18 -6.93
N GLN A 296 -1.31 32.39 -7.76
CA GLN A 296 -2.25 31.34 -7.36
C GLN A 296 -1.63 29.96 -7.52
N LEU A 297 -2.05 29.00 -6.68
CA LEU A 297 -1.69 27.60 -6.86
C LEU A 297 -2.38 27.04 -8.10
N ARG A 298 -1.63 26.29 -8.90
CA ARG A 298 -2.09 25.60 -10.11
C ARG A 298 -1.49 24.20 -10.19
N LEU A 299 -2.09 23.35 -11.02
CA LEU A 299 -1.55 22.03 -11.36
C LEU A 299 -0.81 22.09 -12.69
N SER A 300 0.47 21.70 -12.70
CA SER A 300 1.30 21.57 -13.90
C SER A 300 1.29 20.15 -14.47
N ASN A 301 1.01 19.16 -13.63
CA ASN A 301 0.89 17.76 -14.04
C ASN A 301 -0.15 17.02 -13.18
N ILE A 302 -0.78 16.00 -13.78
CA ILE A 302 -1.69 15.07 -13.11
C ILE A 302 -1.31 13.65 -13.53
N GLU A 303 -1.14 12.78 -12.55
CA GLU A 303 -0.98 11.35 -12.75
C GLU A 303 -2.13 10.61 -12.04
N TRP A 304 -2.71 9.66 -12.77
CA TRP A 304 -3.95 8.98 -12.37
C TRP A 304 -3.65 7.58 -11.86
N GLY A 305 -4.29 7.21 -10.75
CA GLY A 305 -4.15 5.91 -10.12
C GLY A 305 -3.03 5.87 -9.09
N ARG A 306 -2.77 4.67 -8.57
CA ARG A 306 -1.63 4.42 -7.68
C ARG A 306 -0.37 4.19 -8.53
N PRO A 307 0.73 4.94 -8.31
CA PRO A 307 2.03 4.58 -8.86
C PRO A 307 2.51 3.20 -8.37
#